data_AF-A0A9E5NJG1-F1
#
_entry.id   AF-A0A9E5NJG1-F1
#
_cell.length_a   1.000
_cell.length_b   1.000
_cell.length_c   1.000
_cell.angle_alpha   90.00
_cell.angle_beta   90.00
_cell.angle_gamma   90.00
#
_symmetry.space_group_name_H-M   'P 1'
#
loop_
_entity.id
_entity.type
_entity.pdbx_description
1 polymer ?
#
loop_
_entity_poly.entity_id
_entity_poly.type
_entity_poly.pdbx_seq_one_letter_code
_entity_poly.pdbx_strand_id
1 'polypeptide(L)'
;MKFVALWSLKEYVDQEDLAVVMARRAEHEFPKGMKVIGEYWSAQGSPAVISIFECDDASALMLNSVAWLDALDVEIFPVVEWEEGLKKISEHLGGE
;
A
#
# COMPACT_ATOMS: atom_id res chain seq x y z
N MET A 1 10.18 8.89 -0.06
CA MET A 1 8.82 9.27 -0.53
C MET A 1 7.79 8.42 0.20
N LYS A 2 6.57 8.93 0.44
CA LYS A 2 5.49 8.19 1.10
C LYS A 2 4.48 7.67 0.09
N PHE A 3 3.97 6.48 0.36
CA PHE A 3 3.01 5.81 -0.49
C PHE A 3 1.92 5.17 0.35
N VAL A 4 0.70 5.21 -0.15
CA VAL A 4 -0.42 4.40 0.34
C VAL A 4 -0.66 3.30 -0.68
N ALA A 5 -0.66 2.05 -0.21
CA ALA A 5 -1.03 0.89 -1.00
C ALA A 5 -2.35 0.32 -0.47
N LEU A 6 -3.32 0.16 -1.37
CA LEU A 6 -4.59 -0.49 -1.12
C LEU A 6 -4.53 -1.88 -1.73
N TRP A 7 -4.66 -2.91 -0.91
CA TRP A 7 -4.62 -4.30 -1.33
C TRP A 7 -6.01 -4.91 -1.24
N SER A 8 -6.53 -5.40 -2.35
CA SER A 8 -7.86 -6.01 -2.43
C SER A 8 -7.75 -7.49 -2.77
N LEU A 9 -8.55 -8.32 -2.13
CA LEU A 9 -8.63 -9.74 -2.47
C LEU A 9 -9.18 -9.89 -3.89
N LYS A 10 -8.53 -10.73 -4.67
CA LYS A 10 -9.05 -11.12 -5.97
C LYS A 10 -10.31 -11.95 -5.80
N GLU A 11 -11.26 -11.81 -6.73
CA GLU A 11 -12.58 -12.44 -6.65
C GLU A 11 -12.56 -13.97 -6.52
N TYR A 12 -11.49 -14.61 -7.03
CA TYR A 12 -11.34 -16.07 -7.00
C TYR A 12 -10.69 -16.61 -5.73
N VAL A 13 -10.20 -15.75 -4.83
CA VAL A 13 -9.56 -16.15 -3.57
C VAL A 13 -10.65 -16.47 -2.55
N ASP A 14 -10.71 -17.72 -2.11
CA ASP A 14 -11.68 -18.15 -1.11
C ASP A 14 -11.19 -17.97 0.35
N GLN A 15 -11.96 -18.44 1.32
CA GLN A 15 -11.63 -18.30 2.74
C GLN A 15 -10.42 -19.13 3.19
N GLU A 16 -10.16 -20.27 2.55
CA GLU A 16 -9.00 -21.11 2.86
C GLU A 16 -7.73 -20.46 2.30
N ASP A 17 -7.80 -19.95 1.07
CA ASP A 17 -6.72 -19.19 0.44
C ASP A 17 -6.40 -17.89 1.22
N LEU A 18 -7.41 -17.22 1.76
CA LEU A 18 -7.23 -16.01 2.58
C LEU A 18 -6.37 -16.27 3.82
N ALA A 19 -6.60 -17.37 4.53
CA ALA A 19 -5.82 -17.71 5.72
C ALA A 19 -4.34 -17.96 5.36
N VAL A 20 -4.08 -18.61 4.22
CA VAL A 20 -2.71 -18.83 3.71
C VAL A 20 -2.04 -17.51 3.33
N VAL A 21 -2.77 -16.60 2.65
CA VAL A 21 -2.27 -15.27 2.28
C VAL A 21 -1.93 -14.45 3.53
N MET A 22 -2.79 -14.50 4.55
CA MET A 22 -2.55 -13.84 5.84
C MET A 22 -1.31 -14.38 6.55
N ALA A 23 -1.15 -15.71 6.61
CA ALA A 23 0.03 -16.33 7.21
C ALA A 23 1.32 -15.94 6.47
N ARG A 24 1.30 -15.92 5.12
CA ARG A 24 2.43 -15.43 4.32
C ARG A 24 2.75 -13.97 4.60
N ARG A 25 1.74 -13.12 4.81
CA ARG A 25 1.92 -11.67 5.07
C ARG A 25 2.54 -11.42 6.44
N ALA A 26 2.21 -12.21 7.45
CA ALA A 26 2.79 -12.10 8.78
C ALA A 26 4.30 -12.37 8.80
N GLU A 27 4.77 -13.29 7.96
CA GLU A 27 6.19 -13.66 7.83
C GLU A 27 6.92 -12.88 6.73
N HIS A 28 6.27 -11.90 6.09
CA HIS A 28 6.84 -11.20 4.94
C HIS A 28 7.94 -10.24 5.33
N GLU A 29 9.12 -10.44 4.75
CA GLU A 29 10.23 -9.51 4.86
C GLU A 29 10.13 -8.43 3.77
N PHE A 30 10.03 -7.18 4.20
CA PHE A 30 9.98 -6.05 3.27
C PHE A 30 11.33 -5.84 2.58
N PRO A 31 11.35 -5.48 1.27
CA PRO A 31 12.57 -5.17 0.55
C PRO A 31 13.44 -4.11 1.23
N LYS A 32 14.76 -4.18 1.02
CA LYS A 32 15.69 -3.14 1.49
C LYS A 32 15.31 -1.77 0.92
N GLY A 33 15.39 -0.73 1.74
CA GLY A 33 15.02 0.64 1.33
C GLY A 33 13.52 0.93 1.43
N MET A 34 12.74 -0.03 1.94
CA MET A 34 11.32 0.12 2.25
C MET A 34 11.11 0.06 3.76
N LYS A 35 10.32 0.99 4.27
CA LYS A 35 9.89 1.04 5.67
C LYS A 35 8.37 1.06 5.72
N VAL A 36 7.80 0.19 6.55
CA VAL A 36 6.36 0.23 6.86
C VAL A 36 6.13 1.29 7.92
N ILE A 37 5.37 2.33 7.58
CA ILE A 37 4.91 3.35 8.53
C ILE A 37 3.71 2.80 9.33
N GLY A 38 2.81 2.12 8.63
CA GLY A 38 1.66 1.48 9.23
C GLY A 38 1.01 0.49 8.28
N GLU A 39 0.33 -0.50 8.83
CA GLU A 39 -0.48 -1.44 8.09
C GLU A 39 -1.79 -1.67 8.86
N TYR A 40 -2.90 -1.57 8.15
CA TYR A 40 -4.25 -1.67 8.70
C TYR A 40 -5.03 -2.69 7.91
N TRP A 41 -5.75 -3.54 8.63
CA TRP A 41 -6.52 -4.63 8.05
C TRP A 41 -8.01 -4.29 8.17
N SER A 42 -8.72 -4.44 7.06
CA SER A 42 -10.15 -4.20 6.96
C SER A 42 -10.90 -5.51 7.10
N ALA A 43 -12.12 -5.45 7.64
CA ALA A 43 -13.07 -6.56 7.56
C ALA A 43 -13.70 -6.70 6.15
N GLN A 44 -13.47 -5.73 5.27
CA GLN A 44 -13.92 -5.74 3.88
C GLN A 44 -12.85 -6.38 2.99
N GLY A 45 -13.24 -7.07 1.91
CA GLY A 45 -12.28 -7.65 0.97
C GLY A 45 -11.60 -6.65 0.03
N SER A 46 -12.10 -5.41 -0.04
CA SER A 46 -11.60 -4.38 -0.97
C SER A 46 -11.72 -2.97 -0.37
N PRO A 47 -10.62 -2.34 0.09
CA PRO A 47 -9.34 -2.98 0.34
C PRO A 47 -9.40 -3.89 1.57
N ALA A 48 -8.76 -5.05 1.49
CA ALA A 48 -8.49 -5.95 2.60
C ALA A 48 -7.36 -5.43 3.50
N VAL A 49 -6.33 -4.83 2.89
CA VAL A 49 -5.19 -4.25 3.62
C VAL A 49 -4.91 -2.85 3.10
N ILE A 50 -4.60 -1.94 4.02
CA ILE A 50 -4.15 -0.58 3.75
C ILE A 50 -2.75 -0.47 4.34
N SER A 51 -1.74 -0.29 3.49
CA SER A 51 -0.35 -0.14 3.93
C SER A 51 0.17 1.25 3.61
N ILE A 52 0.91 1.83 4.55
CA ILE A 52 1.62 3.10 4.40
C ILE A 52 3.11 2.78 4.39
N PHE A 53 3.78 3.15 3.31
CA PHE A 53 5.20 2.88 3.12
C PHE A 53 6.00 4.17 2.96
N GLU A 54 7.22 4.15 3.48
CA GLU A 54 8.28 5.09 3.15
C GLU A 54 9.33 4.35 2.34
N CYS A 55 9.60 4.81 1.11
CA CYS A 55 10.58 4.19 0.21
C CYS A 55 11.51 5.24 -0.38
N ASP A 56 12.76 4.87 -0.60
CA ASP A 56 13.75 5.72 -1.30
C ASP A 56 13.40 5.86 -2.79
N ASP A 57 12.91 4.79 -3.41
CA ASP A 57 12.48 4.73 -4.81
C ASP A 57 11.19 3.89 -4.99
N ALA A 58 10.57 4.02 -6.17
CA ALA A 58 9.36 3.28 -6.51
C ALA A 58 9.63 1.80 -6.89
N SER A 59 10.88 1.40 -7.12
CA SER A 59 11.25 0.03 -7.51
C SER A 59 11.09 -0.95 -6.34
N ALA A 60 11.38 -0.51 -5.11
CA ALA A 60 11.14 -1.31 -3.90
C ALA A 60 9.66 -1.68 -3.72
N LEU A 61 8.75 -0.76 -4.03
CA LEU A 61 7.30 -1.00 -4.02
C LEU A 61 6.88 -2.02 -5.05
N MET A 62 7.42 -1.94 -6.27
CA MET A 62 7.13 -2.93 -7.31
C MET A 62 7.54 -4.34 -6.88
N LEU A 63 8.74 -4.50 -6.30
CA LEU A 63 9.21 -5.78 -5.81
C LEU A 63 8.32 -6.32 -4.67
N ASN A 64 7.93 -5.45 -3.74
CA ASN A 64 7.01 -5.80 -2.68
C ASN A 64 5.66 -6.27 -3.23
N SER A 65 5.11 -5.62 -4.25
CA SER A 65 3.82 -5.95 -4.85
C SER A 65 3.82 -7.27 -5.62
N VAL A 66 4.92 -7.61 -6.29
CA VAL A 66 5.03 -8.87 -7.08
C VAL A 66 4.79 -10.12 -6.22
N ALA A 67 5.15 -10.08 -4.93
CA ALA A 67 4.97 -11.20 -4.00
C ALA A 67 3.50 -11.56 -3.71
N TRP A 68 2.56 -10.70 -4.13
CA TRP A 68 1.13 -10.82 -3.80
C TRP A 68 0.22 -10.92 -5.02
N LEU A 69 0.77 -10.87 -6.24
CA LEU A 69 -0.02 -10.85 -7.47
C LEU A 69 -0.87 -12.10 -7.68
N ASP A 70 -0.60 -13.17 -6.96
CA ASP A 70 -1.39 -14.40 -6.97
C ASP A 70 -2.74 -14.25 -6.23
N ALA A 71 -2.83 -13.36 -5.23
CA ALA A 71 -4.01 -13.27 -4.35
C ALA A 71 -4.58 -11.86 -4.16
N LEU A 72 -3.76 -10.81 -4.35
CA LEU A 72 -4.14 -9.43 -4.12
C LEU A 72 -4.00 -8.60 -5.39
N ASP A 73 -5.00 -7.77 -5.65
CA ASP A 73 -4.86 -6.60 -6.50
C ASP A 73 -4.31 -5.44 -5.66
N VAL A 74 -3.48 -4.59 -6.26
CA VAL A 74 -2.84 -3.48 -5.55
C VAL A 74 -2.96 -2.17 -6.30
N GLU A 75 -3.44 -1.14 -5.62
CA GLU A 75 -3.40 0.25 -6.06
C GLU A 75 -2.41 1.03 -5.19
N ILE A 76 -1.49 1.78 -5.81
CA ILE A 76 -0.43 2.50 -5.11
C ILE A 76 -0.51 3.97 -5.44
N PHE A 77 -0.60 4.80 -4.41
CA PHE A 77 -0.72 6.25 -4.51
C PHE A 77 0.52 6.91 -3.89
N PRO A 78 1.29 7.73 -4.63
CA PRO A 78 2.28 8.60 -4.02
C PRO A 78 1.54 9.67 -3.21
N VAL A 79 1.94 9.87 -1.97
CA VAL A 79 1.29 10.81 -1.05
C VAL A 79 2.31 11.73 -0.39
N VAL A 80 1.80 12.85 0.08
CA VAL A 80 2.54 13.82 0.90
C VAL A 80 1.81 14.01 2.22
N GLU A 81 2.52 14.55 3.22
CA GLU A 81 1.88 14.94 4.47
C GLU A 81 0.89 16.08 4.26
N TRP A 82 -0.08 16.19 5.16
CA TRP A 82 -1.18 17.14 5.03
C TRP A 82 -0.69 18.60 4.98
N GLU A 83 0.38 18.95 5.70
CA GLU A 83 0.95 20.30 5.66
C GLU A 83 1.47 20.65 4.26
N GLU A 84 2.17 19.73 3.62
CA GLU A 84 2.68 19.92 2.26
C GLU A 84 1.53 19.96 1.24
N GLY A 85 0.52 19.10 1.42
CA GLY A 85 -0.68 19.09 0.60
C GLY A 85 -1.42 20.42 0.65
N LEU A 86 -1.67 20.96 1.85
CA LEU A 86 -2.33 22.26 2.02
C LEU A 86 -1.50 23.40 1.43
N LYS A 87 -0.17 23.36 1.59
CA LYS A 87 0.72 24.37 0.99
C LYS A 87 0.59 24.37 -0.54
N LYS A 88 0.66 23.20 -1.19
CA LYS A 88 0.54 23.07 -2.65
C LYS A 88 -0.82 23.56 -3.16
N ILE A 89 -1.89 23.24 -2.45
CA ILE A 89 -3.25 23.69 -2.80
C ILE A 89 -3.35 25.22 -2.66
N SER A 90 -2.84 25.79 -1.56
CA SER A 90 -2.84 27.24 -1.36
C SER A 90 -2.04 27.98 -2.44
N GLU A 91 -0.89 27.45 -2.85
CA GLU A 91 -0.07 28.01 -3.93
C GLU A 91 -0.79 27.94 -5.28
N HIS A 92 -1.47 26.82 -5.56
CA HIS A 92 -2.25 26.66 -6.79
C HIS A 92 -3.47 27.59 -6.85
N LEU A 93 -4.18 27.77 -5.74
CA LEU A 93 -5.37 28.64 -5.66
C LEU A 93 -5.02 30.13 -5.58
N GLY A 94 -3.83 30.48 -5.10
CA GLY A 94 -3.36 31.86 -4.92
C GLY A 94 -2.59 32.43 -6.11
N GLY A 95 -2.39 31.66 -7.19
CA GLY A 95 -1.78 32.15 -8.42
C GLY A 95 -2.81 32.80 -9.35
N GLU A 96 -2.75 34.13 -9.49
CA GLU A 96 -3.28 34.88 -10.64
C GLU A 96 -2.34 34.79 -11.85
#